data_AF-A0A258QY74-F1
#
_entry.id   AF-A0A258QY74-F1
#
_cell.length_a   1.000
_cell.length_b   1.000
_cell.length_c   1.000
_cell.angle_alpha   90.00
_cell.angle_beta   90.00
_cell.angle_gamma   90.00
#
_symmetry.space_group_name_H-M   'P 1'
#
loop_
_entity.id
_entity.type
_entity.pdbx_description
1 polymer ?
#
loop_
_entity_poly.entity_id
_entity_poly.type
_entity_poly.pdbx_seq_one_letter_code
_entity_poly.pdbx_strand_id
1 'polypeptide(L)'
;FAEICATAEVSVCLAPPARIDRDNIRQATLWALANAVRGLPCPPALVFVDGNDRPPLSCTVEMIIGGDGLIASIAAASIVAKVTRDRLMCGLGAQFPAYGFERHMGYGTPEHGNALRAHGPCRHHRQSFTPVREQQLLLFGTPTPEVEAEGLVAAE
;
A
#
# COMPACT_ATOMS: atom_id res chain seq x y z
N PHE A 1 0.73 19.27 9.25
CA PHE A 1 0.70 17.96 9.93
C PHE A 1 0.48 18.11 11.42
N ALA A 2 1.44 18.68 12.18
CA ALA A 2 1.33 18.77 13.64
C ALA A 2 0.05 19.48 14.09
N GLU A 3 -0.29 20.60 13.45
CA GLU A 3 -1.54 21.32 13.69
C GLU A 3 -2.78 20.46 13.43
N ILE A 4 -2.86 19.77 12.29
CA ILE A 4 -3.97 18.84 11.96
C ILE A 4 -4.13 17.79 13.07
N CYS A 5 -3.04 17.16 13.50
CA CYS A 5 -3.10 16.13 14.55
C CYS A 5 -3.43 16.69 15.94
N ALA A 6 -3.25 17.99 16.17
CA ALA A 6 -3.58 18.64 17.44
C ALA A 6 -5.02 19.15 17.48
N THR A 7 -5.65 19.39 16.32
CA THR A 7 -6.96 20.05 16.21
C THR A 7 -8.05 19.20 15.55
N ALA A 8 -7.71 18.02 15.03
CA ALA A 8 -8.66 17.12 14.39
C ALA A 8 -8.45 15.67 14.84
N GLU A 9 -9.52 14.89 14.76
CA GLU A 9 -9.46 13.43 14.90
C GLU A 9 -8.84 12.80 13.66
N VAL A 10 -7.79 12.01 13.86
CA VAL A 10 -7.00 11.43 12.77
C VAL A 10 -6.86 9.94 12.99
N SER A 11 -7.18 9.17 11.94
CA SER A 11 -6.94 7.73 11.88
C SER A 11 -6.22 7.39 10.59
N VAL A 12 -5.28 6.44 10.67
CA VAL A 12 -4.45 6.00 9.55
C VAL A 12 -4.50 4.48 9.44
N CYS A 13 -4.63 3.98 8.23
CA CYS A 13 -4.52 2.55 7.93
C CYS A 13 -3.47 2.32 6.84
N LEU A 14 -2.61 1.31 7.04
CA LEU A 14 -1.58 0.91 6.09
C LEU A 14 -1.96 -0.43 5.47
N ALA A 15 -2.12 -0.49 4.15
CA ALA A 15 -2.22 -1.76 3.43
C ALA A 15 -0.82 -2.36 3.23
N PRO A 16 -0.54 -3.56 3.75
CA PRO A 16 0.77 -4.20 3.56
C PRO A 16 0.95 -4.65 2.09
N PRO A 17 2.21 -4.80 1.61
CA PRO A 17 2.49 -5.29 0.25
C PRO A 17 1.75 -6.59 -0.09
N ALA A 18 1.72 -7.55 0.85
CA ALA A 18 0.99 -8.81 0.66
C ALA A 18 -0.51 -8.62 0.35
N ARG A 19 -1.16 -7.59 0.90
CA ARG A 19 -2.55 -7.26 0.56
C ARG A 19 -2.66 -6.66 -0.84
N ILE A 20 -1.73 -5.80 -1.22
CA ILE A 20 -1.68 -5.22 -2.58
C ILE A 20 -1.47 -6.33 -3.61
N ASP A 21 -0.58 -7.27 -3.33
CA ASP A 21 -0.29 -8.39 -4.21
C ASP A 21 -1.49 -9.33 -4.36
N ARG A 22 -2.27 -9.53 -3.29
CA ARG A 22 -3.47 -10.38 -3.29
C ARG A 22 -4.68 -9.71 -3.94
N ASP A 23 -4.94 -8.45 -3.61
CA ASP A 23 -6.21 -7.78 -3.93
C ASP A 23 -6.11 -6.81 -5.10
N ASN A 24 -4.90 -6.52 -5.61
CA ASN A 24 -4.53 -5.37 -6.44
C ASN A 24 -4.50 -4.01 -5.70
N ILE A 25 -3.82 -3.03 -6.29
CA ILE A 25 -3.60 -1.71 -5.66
C ILE A 25 -4.89 -0.93 -5.43
N ARG A 26 -5.88 -1.04 -6.33
CA ARG A 26 -7.15 -0.33 -6.22
C ARG A 26 -7.96 -0.85 -5.03
N GLN A 27 -8.15 -2.17 -4.93
CA GLN A 27 -8.90 -2.75 -3.82
C GLN A 27 -8.18 -2.60 -2.48
N ALA A 28 -6.84 -2.72 -2.46
CA ALA A 28 -6.05 -2.45 -1.26
C ALA A 28 -6.20 -1.00 -0.78
N THR A 29 -6.31 -0.04 -1.71
CA THR A 29 -6.55 1.38 -1.40
C THR A 29 -7.94 1.58 -0.81
N LEU A 30 -8.98 1.03 -1.42
CA LEU A 30 -10.36 1.13 -0.89
C LEU A 30 -10.51 0.46 0.48
N TRP A 31 -9.83 -0.67 0.69
CA TRP A 31 -9.75 -1.31 1.99
C TRP A 31 -9.07 -0.40 3.02
N ALA A 32 -7.94 0.21 2.69
CA ALA A 32 -7.23 1.10 3.61
C ALA A 32 -8.06 2.35 3.95
N LEU A 33 -8.69 2.98 2.96
CA LEU A 33 -9.60 4.12 3.16
C LEU A 33 -10.75 3.75 4.09
N ALA A 34 -11.41 2.62 3.86
CA ALA A 34 -12.52 2.19 4.70
C ALA A 34 -12.08 1.90 6.14
N ASN A 35 -10.91 1.30 6.35
CA ASN A 35 -10.40 1.03 7.69
C ASN A 35 -9.87 2.30 8.39
N ALA A 36 -9.33 3.26 7.66
CA ALA A 36 -8.97 4.56 8.22
C ALA A 36 -10.21 5.26 8.78
N VAL A 37 -11.31 5.30 8.03
CA VAL A 37 -12.59 5.86 8.51
C VAL A 37 -13.13 5.10 9.72
N ARG A 38 -13.11 3.76 9.71
CA ARG A 38 -13.55 2.95 10.86
C ARG A 38 -12.71 3.12 12.11
N GLY A 39 -11.45 3.56 11.97
CA GLY A 39 -10.56 3.83 13.09
C GLY A 39 -10.78 5.21 13.75
N LEU A 40 -11.67 6.05 13.21
CA LEU A 40 -12.04 7.30 13.87
C LEU A 40 -12.86 7.02 15.14
N PRO A 41 -12.68 7.80 16.21
CA PRO A 41 -13.42 7.58 17.46
C PRO A 41 -14.92 7.86 17.34
N CYS A 42 -15.29 8.77 16.43
CA CYS A 42 -16.67 9.09 16.11
C CYS A 42 -16.96 8.68 14.65
N PRO A 43 -17.95 7.79 14.40
CA PRO A 43 -18.34 7.42 13.04
C PRO A 43 -18.90 8.63 12.28
N PRO A 44 -18.34 8.99 11.10
CA PRO A 44 -18.84 10.12 10.34
C PRO A 44 -20.17 9.80 9.63
N ALA A 45 -21.03 10.81 9.50
CA ALA A 45 -22.25 10.72 8.69
C ALA A 45 -21.98 10.87 7.18
N LEU A 46 -20.96 11.65 6.82
CA LEU A 46 -20.53 11.94 5.46
C LEU A 46 -19.00 11.86 5.37
N VAL A 47 -18.49 11.21 4.32
CA VAL A 47 -17.06 11.15 4.01
C VAL A 47 -16.83 11.67 2.59
N PHE A 48 -15.94 12.65 2.47
CA PHE A 48 -15.39 13.05 1.17
C PHE A 48 -14.13 12.25 0.86
N VAL A 49 -14.04 11.70 -0.35
CA VAL A 49 -12.91 10.88 -0.82
C VAL A 49 -12.36 11.48 -2.09
N ASP A 50 -11.03 11.63 -2.17
CA ASP A 50 -10.37 12.03 -3.41
C ASP A 50 -10.44 10.90 -4.46
N GLY A 51 -10.80 11.26 -5.69
CA GLY A 51 -10.89 10.34 -6.82
C GLY A 51 -12.33 9.98 -7.18
N ASN A 52 -12.52 8.80 -7.76
CA ASN A 52 -13.77 8.34 -8.37
C ASN A 52 -14.23 6.96 -7.89
N ASP A 53 -13.55 6.39 -6.89
CA ASP A 53 -13.84 5.05 -6.37
C ASP A 53 -14.43 5.12 -4.96
N ARG A 54 -15.58 4.46 -4.77
CA ARG A 54 -16.30 4.47 -3.49
C ARG A 54 -15.72 3.41 -2.55
N PRO A 55 -15.11 3.77 -1.40
CA PRO A 55 -14.73 2.79 -0.38
C PRO A 55 -15.97 2.12 0.22
N PRO A 56 -15.86 0.86 0.69
CA PRO A 56 -16.97 0.12 1.28
C PRO A 56 -17.32 0.64 2.68
N LEU A 57 -18.02 1.77 2.74
CA LEU A 57 -18.50 2.44 3.95
C LEU A 57 -20.02 2.40 4.04
N SER A 58 -20.53 2.35 5.27
CA SER A 58 -21.97 2.39 5.57
C SER A 58 -22.55 3.81 5.55
N CYS A 59 -21.73 4.83 5.78
CA CYS A 59 -22.13 6.23 5.73
C CYS A 59 -22.25 6.76 4.28
N THR A 60 -22.74 7.99 4.15
CA THR A 60 -22.73 8.70 2.86
C THR A 60 -21.28 8.96 2.44
N VAL A 61 -21.00 8.75 1.16
CA VAL A 61 -19.67 8.96 0.58
C VAL A 61 -19.80 9.79 -0.69
N GLU A 62 -19.05 10.89 -0.76
CA GLU A 62 -18.93 11.73 -1.94
C GLU A 62 -17.50 11.65 -2.49
N MET A 63 -17.39 11.36 -3.78
CA MET A 63 -16.11 11.20 -4.47
C MET A 63 -15.82 12.46 -5.27
N ILE A 64 -14.71 13.11 -4.99
CA ILE A 64 -14.32 14.39 -5.59
C ILE A 64 -12.99 14.18 -6.31
N ILE A 65 -12.98 14.31 -7.64
CA ILE A 65 -11.76 14.21 -8.43
C ILE A 65 -10.89 15.45 -8.18
N GLY A 66 -9.64 15.26 -7.72
CA GLY A 66 -8.76 16.38 -7.35
C GLY A 66 -9.25 17.08 -6.08
N GLY A 67 -9.86 16.31 -5.18
CA GLY A 67 -10.52 16.81 -3.99
C GLY A 67 -9.55 17.45 -3.00
N ASP A 68 -8.27 17.09 -3.04
CA ASP A 68 -7.23 17.70 -2.20
C ASP A 68 -6.98 19.18 -2.51
N GLY A 69 -7.27 19.63 -3.73
CA GLY A 69 -7.24 21.04 -4.13
C GLY A 69 -8.55 21.80 -3.84
N LEU A 70 -9.61 21.11 -3.42
CA LEU A 70 -10.98 21.66 -3.35
C LEU A 70 -11.59 21.61 -1.95
N ILE A 71 -11.30 20.55 -1.19
CA ILE A 71 -11.95 20.24 0.09
C ILE A 71 -10.88 20.16 1.19
N ALA A 72 -11.03 21.00 2.22
CA ALA A 72 -10.05 21.13 3.29
C ALA A 72 -9.79 19.82 4.06
N SER A 73 -10.82 18.99 4.29
CA SER A 73 -10.65 17.69 4.96
C SER A 73 -9.88 16.67 4.12
N ILE A 74 -10.06 16.70 2.80
CA ILE A 74 -9.27 15.87 1.87
C ILE A 74 -7.82 16.34 1.86
N ALA A 75 -7.58 17.65 1.76
CA ALA A 75 -6.23 18.22 1.82
C ALA A 75 -5.50 17.83 3.12
N ALA A 76 -6.20 17.93 4.27
CA ALA A 76 -5.67 17.52 5.57
C ALA A 76 -5.34 16.01 5.61
N ALA A 77 -6.24 15.16 5.10
CA ALA A 77 -6.01 13.72 5.01
C ALA A 77 -4.81 13.38 4.11
N SER A 78 -4.65 14.04 2.96
CA SER A 78 -3.52 13.87 2.05
C SER A 78 -2.19 14.25 2.72
N ILE A 79 -2.15 15.33 3.50
CA ILE A 79 -0.97 15.72 4.29
C ILE A 79 -0.62 14.65 5.32
N VAL A 80 -1.61 14.16 6.07
CA VAL A 80 -1.41 13.11 7.08
C VAL A 80 -0.89 11.83 6.43
N ALA A 81 -1.50 11.39 5.34
CA ALA A 81 -1.12 10.19 4.62
C ALA A 81 0.32 10.30 4.08
N LYS A 82 0.67 11.42 3.44
CA LYS A 82 2.00 11.68 2.89
C LYS A 82 3.08 11.67 3.96
N VAL A 83 2.91 12.46 5.03
CA VAL A 83 3.89 12.54 6.12
C VAL A 83 4.06 11.19 6.81
N THR A 84 2.97 10.46 7.05
CA THR A 84 3.03 9.14 7.66
C THR A 84 3.77 8.14 6.77
N ARG A 85 3.46 8.12 5.46
CA ARG A 85 4.13 7.24 4.49
C ARG A 85 5.62 7.55 4.39
N ASP A 86 6.00 8.82 4.28
CA ASP A 86 7.41 9.20 4.13
C ASP A 86 8.22 8.82 5.37
N ARG A 87 7.68 9.03 6.58
CA ARG A 87 8.30 8.57 7.84
C ARG A 87 8.48 7.06 7.88
N LEU A 88 7.48 6.30 7.42
CA LEU A 88 7.59 4.84 7.29
C LEU A 88 8.73 4.46 6.34
N MET A 89 8.81 5.09 5.16
CA MET A 89 9.86 4.81 4.20
C MET A 89 11.25 5.17 4.72
N CYS A 90 11.41 6.25 5.50
CA CYS A 90 12.67 6.56 6.18
C CYS A 90 13.06 5.46 7.19
N GLY A 91 12.11 4.98 7.98
CA GLY A 91 12.33 3.87 8.90
C GLY A 91 12.69 2.56 8.18
N LEU A 92 12.13 2.34 7.00
CA LEU A 92 12.52 1.22 6.13
C LEU A 92 13.90 1.40 5.54
N GLY A 93 14.29 2.62 5.17
CA GLY A 93 15.65 2.95 4.72
C GLY A 93 16.71 2.56 5.75
N ALA A 94 16.47 2.88 7.02
CA ALA A 94 17.35 2.46 8.12
C ALA A 94 17.42 0.93 8.30
N GLN A 95 16.31 0.22 8.13
CA GLN A 95 16.25 -1.25 8.26
C GLN A 95 16.80 -2.00 7.04
N PHE A 96 16.74 -1.38 5.86
CA PHE A 96 17.07 -1.95 4.56
C PHE A 96 17.97 -0.98 3.78
N PRO A 97 19.19 -0.70 4.28
CA PRO A 97 20.04 0.38 3.78
C PRO A 97 20.48 0.18 2.31
N ALA A 98 20.46 -1.06 1.82
CA ALA A 98 20.81 -1.39 0.45
C ALA A 98 19.82 -0.83 -0.60
N TYR A 99 18.61 -0.42 -0.19
CA TYR A 99 17.54 -0.06 -1.12
C TYR A 99 17.31 1.44 -1.28
N GLY A 100 17.81 2.30 -0.39
CA GLY A 100 17.62 3.77 -0.51
C GLY A 100 16.19 4.27 -0.30
N PHE A 101 15.35 3.52 0.44
CA PHE A 101 13.92 3.83 0.62
C PHE A 101 13.65 5.24 1.14
N GLU A 102 14.52 5.78 1.98
CA GLU A 102 14.45 7.13 2.54
C GLU A 102 14.67 8.24 1.51
N ARG A 103 15.18 7.92 0.32
CA ARG A 103 15.48 8.89 -0.75
C ARG A 103 14.37 8.95 -1.77
N HIS A 104 13.90 7.79 -2.24
CA HIS A 104 12.90 7.69 -3.30
C HIS A 104 11.55 7.15 -2.81
N MET A 105 11.36 6.93 -1.51
CA MET A 105 10.08 6.53 -0.91
C MET A 105 9.46 5.28 -1.54
N GLY A 106 10.29 4.36 -2.03
CA GLY A 106 9.88 3.13 -2.72
C GLY A 106 9.37 3.33 -4.16
N TYR A 107 9.43 4.53 -4.74
CA TYR A 107 9.16 4.74 -6.17
C TYR A 107 10.22 4.06 -7.04
N GLY A 108 9.86 3.70 -8.27
CA GLY A 108 10.72 2.99 -9.23
C GLY A 108 11.76 3.90 -9.90
N THR A 109 12.67 4.47 -9.12
CA THR A 109 13.78 5.27 -9.64
C THR A 109 14.90 4.37 -10.19
N PRO A 110 15.82 4.89 -11.03
CA PRO A 110 17.00 4.14 -11.45
C PRO A 110 17.82 3.61 -10.27
N GLU A 111 17.93 4.39 -9.19
CA GLU A 111 18.58 3.99 -7.93
C GLU A 111 17.92 2.74 -7.33
N HIS A 112 16.59 2.76 -7.20
CA HIS A 112 15.84 1.62 -6.66
C HIS A 112 15.93 0.38 -7.56
N GLY A 113 15.89 0.57 -8.88
CA GLY A 113 16.07 -0.51 -9.85
C GLY A 113 17.47 -1.15 -9.78
N ASN A 114 18.52 -0.35 -9.55
CA ASN A 114 19.87 -0.86 -9.31
C ASN A 114 19.94 -1.71 -8.04
N ALA A 115 19.36 -1.23 -6.93
CA ALA A 115 19.32 -1.96 -5.68
C ALA A 115 18.55 -3.29 -5.81
N LEU A 116 17.41 -3.28 -6.50
CA LEU A 116 16.64 -4.48 -6.81
C LEU A 116 17.46 -5.52 -7.59
N ARG A 117 18.23 -5.09 -8.58
CA ARG A 117 19.12 -5.98 -9.35
C ARG A 117 20.25 -6.55 -8.49
N ALA A 118 20.86 -5.73 -7.65
CA ALA A 118 22.02 -6.11 -6.84
C ALA A 118 21.64 -7.01 -5.65
N HIS A 119 20.48 -6.79 -5.03
CA HIS A 119 20.11 -7.42 -3.77
C HIS A 119 18.84 -8.28 -3.83
N GLY A 120 18.15 -8.29 -4.97
CA GLY A 120 16.82 -8.89 -5.08
C GLY A 120 15.76 -8.12 -4.28
N PRO A 121 14.47 -8.49 -4.37
CA PRO A 121 13.41 -7.82 -3.63
C PRO A 121 13.34 -8.29 -2.16
N CYS A 122 13.17 -7.33 -1.25
CA CYS A 122 12.83 -7.59 0.16
C CYS A 122 11.32 -7.67 0.40
N ARG A 123 10.92 -8.05 1.64
CA ARG A 123 9.51 -8.19 2.08
C ARG A 123 8.60 -6.96 1.87
N HIS A 124 9.18 -5.77 1.67
CA HIS A 124 8.45 -4.52 1.47
C HIS A 124 8.15 -4.21 0.00
N HIS A 125 8.69 -4.99 -0.92
CA HIS A 125 8.36 -4.89 -2.34
C HIS A 125 7.01 -5.54 -2.62
N ARG A 126 6.28 -4.95 -3.57
CA ARG A 126 5.02 -5.48 -4.09
C ARG A 126 5.36 -6.47 -5.20
N GLN A 127 5.28 -7.76 -4.90
CA GLN A 127 5.73 -8.83 -5.77
C GLN A 127 4.94 -8.89 -7.08
N SER A 128 3.68 -8.44 -7.06
CA SER A 128 2.81 -8.36 -8.23
C SER A 128 3.21 -7.26 -9.23
N PHE A 129 4.05 -6.30 -8.84
CA PHE A 129 4.42 -5.18 -9.70
C PHE A 129 5.52 -5.60 -10.67
N THR A 130 5.34 -5.30 -11.96
CA THR A 130 6.16 -5.83 -13.06
C THR A 130 7.68 -5.80 -12.80
N PRO A 131 8.31 -4.68 -12.41
CA PRO A 131 9.77 -4.65 -12.22
C PRO A 131 10.26 -5.56 -11.09
N VAL A 132 9.43 -5.77 -10.07
CA VAL A 132 9.74 -6.67 -8.94
C VAL A 132 9.56 -8.11 -9.37
N ARG A 133 8.44 -8.42 -10.04
CA ARG A 133 8.13 -9.77 -10.54
C ARG A 133 9.19 -10.27 -11.52
N GLU A 134 9.60 -9.42 -12.46
CA GLU A 134 10.66 -9.75 -13.42
C GLU A 134 11.96 -10.07 -12.70
N GLN A 135 12.35 -9.26 -11.71
CA GLN A 135 13.56 -9.53 -10.93
C GLN A 135 13.46 -10.83 -10.11
N GLN A 136 12.28 -11.18 -9.58
CA GLN A 136 12.10 -12.47 -8.91
C GLN A 136 12.27 -13.65 -9.87
N LEU A 137 11.67 -13.57 -11.06
CA LEU A 137 11.78 -14.62 -12.07
C LEU A 137 13.23 -14.79 -12.54
N LEU A 138 13.99 -13.71 -12.65
CA LEU A 138 15.42 -13.77 -12.99
C LEU A 138 16.26 -14.46 -11.91
N LEU A 139 15.94 -14.26 -10.62
CA LEU A 139 16.72 -14.80 -9.51
C LEU A 139 16.34 -16.23 -9.13
N PHE A 140 15.06 -16.60 -9.24
CA PHE A 140 14.53 -17.86 -8.71
C PHE A 140 13.87 -18.75 -9.77
N GLY A 141 13.80 -18.29 -11.03
CA GLY A 141 13.06 -18.98 -12.08
C GLY A 141 11.55 -18.84 -11.92
N THR A 142 10.79 -19.45 -12.84
CA THR A 142 9.34 -19.58 -12.70
C THR A 142 9.06 -20.64 -11.64
N PRO A 143 8.17 -20.38 -10.66
CA PRO A 143 7.71 -21.43 -9.76
C PRO A 143 7.12 -22.55 -10.62
N THR A 144 7.70 -23.75 -10.56
CA THR A 144 7.07 -24.94 -11.11
C THR A 144 5.75 -25.12 -10.36
N PRO A 145 4.59 -25.24 -11.03
CA PRO A 145 3.41 -25.69 -10.33
C PRO A 145 3.77 -27.04 -9.69
N GLU A 146 3.57 -27.14 -8.36
CA GLU A 146 3.73 -28.41 -7.66
C GLU A 146 2.89 -29.44 -8.39
N VAL A 147 3.56 -30.48 -8.90
CA VAL A 147 2.88 -31.65 -9.46
C VAL A 147 2.07 -32.24 -8.30
N GLU A 148 0.74 -32.18 -8.41
CA GLU A 148 -0.14 -32.94 -7.52
C GLU A 148 0.38 -34.37 -7.48
N ALA A 149 0.82 -34.81 -6.30
CA ALA A 149 1.28 -36.17 -6.09
C ALA A 149 0.08 -37.11 -6.28
N GLU A 150 -0.15 -37.54 -7.51
CA GLU A 150 -0.93 -38.75 -7.78
C GLU A 150 -0.22 -39.93 -7.14
N GLY A 151 -0.87 -40.54 -6.14
CA GLY A 151 -0.49 -41.85 -5.63
C GLY A 151 -0.98 -42.08 -4.20
N LEU A 152 -2.09 -42.81 -4.02
CA LEU A 152 -2.00 -44.28 -3.98
C LEU A 152 -3.40 -44.89 -3.92
N VAL A 153 -3.73 -45.63 -4.97
CA VAL A 153 -4.73 -46.69 -4.94
C VAL A 153 -4.18 -47.82 -4.07
N ALA A 154 -4.92 -48.22 -3.05
CA ALA A 154 -4.83 -49.55 -2.46
C ALA A 154 -6.21 -49.92 -1.90
N ALA A 155 -7.06 -50.44 -2.78
CA ALA A 155 -8.15 -51.31 -2.40
C ALA A 155 -7.71 -52.75 -2.72
N GLU A 156 -8.05 -53.63 -1.78
CA GLU A 156 -7.87 -55.09 -1.72
C GLU A 156 -6.56 -55.61 -1.11
#